data_AF-Q4U8U7-F1
#
_entry.id   AF-Q4U8U7-F1
#
_cell.length_a   1.000
_cell.length_b   1.000
_cell.length_c   1.000
_cell.angle_alpha   90.00
_cell.angle_beta   90.00
_cell.angle_gamma   90.00
#
_symmetry.space_group_name_H-M   'P 1'
#
loop_
_entity.id
_entity.type
_entity.pdbx_description
1 polymer ?
#
loop_
_entity_poly.entity_id
_entity_poly.type
_entity_poly.pdbx_seq_one_letter_code
_entity_poly.pdbx_strand_id
1 'polypeptide(L)'
;MSLCDVESESLPEITQDFSVFELLWSLLTENRDLLYDLSDIVHYAKVNNIIEQKNTQNKRKKPSNAVNNQVSPNAVNVIPELTLEDYLEVLGEFVEHLRTVEPKLNEVETQEIVEALLKINSEPPEPVPCEFEEVLLELCSDGVTLRNHDKISRILSFLDVDTLLSLSLASKKTFYAVKVHLNKELYHLPFNKDTICTNLIFWIEGIDFFFKSAGTLKPIDRTEYQPILKNFNTVKSMFPVPNDSMSSHVIVTIDCLKPHYIVYCNHSNPMSHTCSSSKYHLANSIYIALDWDNNATTKIITCSEFISEYKQRLQVRDDQLVWSFNPNNINSKFLCLLLKHYLETLTECILNHDGQIEYRRTELISSAKHGIVHRIWVQLSLKWDFRFGPDPQNTLYLTIADHFRLDT
;
A
#
# COMPACT_ATOMS: atom_id res chain seq x y z
N MET A 1 -57.83 49.65 -4.87
CA MET A 1 -58.67 48.76 -4.03
C MET A 1 -59.15 47.64 -4.95
N SER A 2 -58.78 46.37 -4.87
CA SER A 2 -58.13 45.47 -3.90
C SER A 2 -57.48 44.36 -4.78
N LEU A 3 -56.18 44.03 -4.77
CA LEU A 3 -55.39 43.20 -3.84
C LEU A 3 -56.17 42.02 -3.20
N CYS A 4 -55.58 40.81 -3.33
CA CYS A 4 -56.04 39.47 -2.90
C CYS A 4 -57.07 38.87 -3.87
N ASP A 5 -56.88 37.74 -4.56
CA ASP A 5 -56.10 36.53 -4.31
C ASP A 5 -55.66 35.92 -5.67
N VAL A 6 -54.38 35.64 -5.83
CA VAL A 6 -53.91 34.68 -6.84
C VAL A 6 -53.23 33.58 -6.04
N GLU A 7 -53.92 32.45 -5.96
CA GLU A 7 -53.41 31.22 -5.37
C GLU A 7 -52.06 30.90 -6.00
N SER A 8 -51.05 30.78 -5.14
CA SER A 8 -49.73 30.28 -5.50
C SER A 8 -49.88 28.83 -5.94
N GLU A 9 -49.84 28.59 -7.25
CA GLU A 9 -49.57 27.27 -7.79
C GLU A 9 -48.19 26.84 -7.28
N SER A 10 -48.19 25.94 -6.29
CA SER A 10 -47.01 25.22 -5.86
C SER A 10 -46.51 24.40 -7.04
N LEU A 11 -45.40 24.84 -7.64
CA LEU A 11 -44.58 24.00 -8.51
C LEU A 11 -44.30 22.69 -7.75
N PRO A 12 -44.53 21.51 -8.37
CA PRO A 12 -44.19 20.26 -7.72
C PRO A 12 -42.68 20.24 -7.48
N GLU A 13 -42.27 20.13 -6.22
CA GLU A 13 -40.91 19.71 -5.87
C GLU A 13 -40.68 18.38 -6.58
N ILE A 14 -39.85 18.42 -7.62
CA ILE A 14 -39.30 17.21 -8.22
C ILE A 14 -38.30 16.67 -7.20
N THR A 15 -38.79 15.87 -6.25
CA THR A 15 -37.94 14.96 -5.48
C THR A 15 -37.42 13.93 -6.47
N GLN A 16 -36.29 14.24 -7.08
CA GLN A 16 -35.57 13.32 -7.94
C GLN A 16 -35.00 12.24 -7.01
N ASP A 17 -35.69 11.10 -6.92
CA ASP A 17 -35.18 9.90 -6.25
C ASP A 17 -33.92 9.46 -7.01
N PHE A 18 -32.75 9.90 -6.55
CA PHE A 18 -31.48 9.44 -7.08
C PHE A 18 -31.33 7.97 -6.71
N SER A 19 -31.01 7.12 -7.70
CA SER A 19 -30.65 5.74 -7.38
C SER A 19 -29.37 5.74 -6.54
N VAL A 20 -29.25 4.81 -5.59
CA VAL A 20 -28.05 4.64 -4.75
C VAL A 20 -26.79 4.52 -5.63
N PHE A 21 -26.93 3.87 -6.78
CA PHE A 21 -25.87 3.76 -7.79
C PHE A 21 -25.43 5.12 -8.36
N GLU A 22 -26.35 5.99 -8.76
CA GLU A 22 -26.01 7.32 -9.30
C GLU A 22 -25.40 8.23 -8.24
N LEU A 23 -25.92 8.17 -7.02
CA LEU A 23 -25.38 8.93 -5.89
C LEU A 23 -23.94 8.50 -5.59
N LEU A 24 -23.69 7.20 -5.45
CA LEU A 24 -22.35 6.65 -5.21
C LEU A 24 -21.42 6.91 -6.40
N TRP A 25 -21.89 6.79 -7.63
CA TRP A 25 -21.09 7.09 -8.80
C TRP A 25 -20.69 8.57 -8.86
N SER A 26 -21.62 9.49 -8.58
CA SER A 26 -21.31 10.92 -8.48
C SER A 26 -20.27 11.19 -7.39
N LEU A 27 -20.47 10.60 -6.21
CA LEU A 27 -19.57 10.77 -5.07
C LEU A 27 -18.15 10.24 -5.37
N LEU A 28 -18.04 9.04 -5.94
CA LEU A 28 -16.75 8.42 -6.29
C LEU A 28 -16.06 9.12 -7.46
N THR A 29 -16.82 9.76 -8.37
CA THR A 29 -16.23 10.53 -9.48
C THR A 29 -15.81 11.93 -9.08
N GLU A 30 -16.52 12.56 -8.13
CA GLU A 30 -16.14 13.83 -7.50
C GLU A 30 -14.96 13.66 -6.54
N ASN A 31 -14.91 12.52 -5.82
CA ASN A 31 -13.83 12.17 -4.90
C ASN A 31 -13.18 10.85 -5.30
N ARG A 32 -12.27 10.96 -6.28
CA ARG A 32 -11.65 9.81 -6.95
C ARG A 32 -10.70 9.00 -6.08
N ASP A 33 -10.24 9.55 -4.96
CA ASP A 33 -9.45 8.78 -3.96
C ASP A 33 -10.30 7.63 -3.39
N LEU A 34 -11.59 7.87 -3.17
CA LEU A 34 -12.53 6.83 -2.72
C LEU A 34 -12.71 5.71 -3.75
N LEU A 35 -12.65 6.03 -5.05
CA LEU A 35 -12.74 5.03 -6.10
C LEU A 35 -11.53 4.09 -6.09
N TYR A 36 -10.34 4.62 -5.81
CA TYR A 36 -9.14 3.82 -5.65
C TYR A 36 -9.17 2.97 -4.38
N ASP A 37 -9.56 3.56 -3.24
CA ASP A 37 -9.71 2.82 -2.00
C ASP A 37 -10.69 1.65 -2.18
N LEU A 38 -11.83 1.88 -2.86
CA LEU A 38 -12.77 0.82 -3.22
C LEU A 38 -12.10 -0.28 -4.06
N SER A 39 -11.38 0.08 -5.12
CA SER A 39 -10.74 -0.88 -6.01
C SER A 39 -9.64 -1.69 -5.30
N ASP A 40 -8.81 -1.02 -4.50
CA ASP A 40 -7.74 -1.62 -3.70
C ASP A 40 -8.31 -2.58 -2.66
N ILE A 41 -9.37 -2.17 -1.93
CA ILE A 41 -10.03 -3.00 -0.92
C ILE A 41 -10.64 -4.24 -1.57
N VAL A 42 -11.38 -4.11 -2.68
CA VAL A 42 -11.99 -5.24 -3.37
C VAL A 42 -10.93 -6.18 -3.96
N HIS A 43 -9.84 -5.63 -4.52
CA HIS A 43 -8.73 -6.43 -5.01
C HIS A 43 -8.05 -7.21 -3.88
N TYR A 44 -7.74 -6.53 -2.76
CA TYR A 44 -7.12 -7.13 -1.60
C TYR A 44 -7.99 -8.24 -0.98
N ALA A 45 -9.30 -8.03 -0.89
CA ALA A 45 -10.26 -9.04 -0.43
C ALA A 45 -10.18 -10.32 -1.28
N LYS A 46 -10.22 -10.15 -2.61
CA LYS A 46 -10.14 -11.26 -3.58
C LYS A 46 -8.83 -12.03 -3.41
N VAL A 47 -7.71 -11.31 -3.30
CA VAL A 47 -6.38 -11.90 -3.12
C VAL A 47 -6.30 -12.67 -1.80
N ASN A 48 -6.80 -12.11 -0.69
CA ASN A 48 -6.78 -12.78 0.60
C ASN A 48 -7.65 -14.05 0.64
N ASN A 49 -8.85 -14.02 0.04
CA ASN A 49 -9.68 -15.23 -0.04
C ASN A 49 -8.96 -16.35 -0.82
N ILE A 50 -8.35 -16.01 -1.95
CA ILE A 50 -7.53 -16.97 -2.72
C ILE A 50 -6.40 -17.54 -1.85
N ILE A 51 -5.73 -16.70 -1.07
CA ILE A 51 -4.63 -17.10 -0.18
C ILE A 51 -5.12 -18.03 0.94
N GLU A 52 -6.20 -17.67 1.63
CA GLU A 52 -6.74 -18.46 2.74
C GLU A 52 -7.22 -19.83 2.29
N GLN A 53 -7.89 -19.91 1.14
CA GLN A 53 -8.34 -21.17 0.59
C GLN A 53 -7.17 -22.07 0.17
N LYS A 54 -6.14 -21.51 -0.49
CA LYS A 54 -4.93 -22.26 -0.85
C LYS A 54 -4.18 -22.74 0.39
N ASN A 55 -4.09 -21.91 1.44
CA ASN A 55 -3.49 -22.31 2.72
C ASN A 55 -4.27 -23.44 3.41
N THR A 56 -5.60 -23.42 3.31
CA THR A 56 -6.47 -24.47 3.86
C THR A 56 -6.36 -25.77 3.07
N GLN A 57 -6.22 -25.70 1.75
CA GLN A 57 -5.95 -26.85 0.89
C GLN A 57 -4.54 -27.44 1.14
N ASN A 58 -3.53 -26.61 1.33
CA ASN A 58 -2.16 -27.06 1.63
C ASN A 58 -2.02 -27.66 3.04
N LYS A 59 -2.77 -27.17 4.03
CA LYS A 59 -2.84 -27.81 5.36
C LYS A 59 -3.47 -29.20 5.32
N ARG A 60 -4.38 -29.46 4.39
CA ARG A 60 -4.95 -30.81 4.16
C ARG A 60 -3.98 -31.75 3.44
N LYS A 61 -2.91 -31.24 2.82
CA LYS A 61 -1.82 -32.01 2.21
C LYS A 61 -0.55 -31.97 3.08
N LYS A 62 -0.56 -32.60 4.25
CA LYS A 62 0.67 -33.03 4.94
C LYS A 62 0.95 -34.51 4.66
N PRO A 63 2.22 -34.94 4.66
CA PRO A 63 2.70 -36.03 3.80
C PRO A 63 2.33 -37.39 4.39
N SER A 64 1.50 -38.15 3.68
CA SER A 64 1.60 -39.61 3.75
C SER A 64 2.85 -40.02 2.96
N ASN A 65 3.83 -40.59 3.66
CA ASN A 65 4.92 -41.30 3.02
C ASN A 65 4.36 -42.43 2.16
N ALA A 66 4.28 -42.23 0.84
CA ALA A 66 4.24 -43.32 -0.12
C ALA A 66 4.61 -42.80 -1.50
N VAL A 67 5.73 -43.33 -2.00
CA VAL A 67 6.13 -43.34 -3.40
C VAL A 67 4.96 -43.85 -4.25
N ASN A 68 4.45 -43.01 -5.16
CA ASN A 68 4.17 -43.38 -6.55
C ASN A 68 3.68 -42.16 -7.35
N ASN A 69 4.46 -41.83 -8.38
CA ASN A 69 4.09 -40.91 -9.44
C ASN A 69 2.93 -41.49 -10.26
N GLN A 70 1.75 -40.88 -10.17
CA GLN A 70 0.85 -40.72 -11.31
C GLN A 70 0.17 -39.35 -11.20
N VAL A 71 0.65 -38.40 -12.01
CA VAL A 71 0.02 -37.09 -12.20
C VAL A 71 -1.20 -37.32 -13.10
N SER A 72 -2.39 -37.30 -12.52
CA SER A 72 -3.63 -37.15 -13.28
C SER A 72 -3.75 -35.70 -13.77
N PRO A 73 -4.15 -35.46 -15.04
CA PRO A 73 -4.32 -34.12 -15.56
C PRO A 73 -5.66 -33.52 -15.12
N ASN A 74 -5.62 -32.22 -14.79
CA ASN A 74 -6.73 -31.27 -14.75
C ASN A 74 -7.92 -31.60 -13.83
N ALA A 75 -7.75 -31.34 -12.53
CA ALA A 75 -8.86 -30.79 -11.75
C ALA A 75 -8.78 -29.26 -11.88
N VAL A 76 -9.68 -28.67 -12.66
CA VAL A 76 -9.90 -27.22 -12.63
C VAL A 76 -10.45 -26.91 -11.24
N ASN A 77 -9.59 -26.41 -10.35
CA ASN A 77 -10.02 -25.86 -9.08
C ASN A 77 -10.84 -24.62 -9.39
N VAL A 78 -12.17 -24.76 -9.42
CA VAL A 78 -13.08 -23.62 -9.42
C VAL A 78 -12.93 -22.94 -8.07
N ILE A 79 -12.28 -21.77 -8.08
CA ILE A 79 -12.16 -20.93 -6.89
C ILE A 79 -13.56 -20.36 -6.63
N PRO A 80 -14.20 -20.63 -5.48
CA PRO A 80 -15.45 -19.99 -5.11
C PRO A 80 -15.22 -18.48 -5.03
N GLU A 81 -16.07 -17.71 -5.71
CA GLU A 81 -16.10 -16.26 -5.56
C GLU A 81 -16.46 -15.87 -4.12
N LEU A 82 -15.91 -14.74 -3.64
CA LEU A 82 -16.30 -14.11 -2.37
C LEU A 82 -17.83 -13.94 -2.34
N THR A 83 -18.45 -14.27 -1.21
CA THR A 83 -19.88 -14.04 -1.03
C THR A 83 -20.14 -12.58 -0.67
N LEU A 84 -21.40 -12.16 -0.73
CA LEU A 84 -21.78 -10.80 -0.33
C LEU A 84 -21.48 -10.54 1.15
N GLU A 85 -21.62 -11.56 2.00
CA GLU A 85 -21.29 -11.47 3.43
C GLU A 85 -19.80 -11.16 3.66
N ASP A 86 -18.90 -11.76 2.87
CA ASP A 86 -17.46 -11.47 2.96
C ASP A 86 -17.17 -10.00 2.59
N TYR A 87 -17.85 -9.47 1.56
CA TYR A 87 -17.69 -8.07 1.17
C TYR A 87 -18.32 -7.09 2.17
N LEU A 88 -19.39 -7.48 2.86
CA LEU A 88 -19.98 -6.65 3.92
C LEU A 88 -19.01 -6.44 5.08
N GLU A 89 -18.23 -7.47 5.43
CA GLU A 89 -17.18 -7.35 6.44
C GLU A 89 -16.02 -6.46 5.95
N VAL A 90 -15.53 -6.71 4.74
CA VAL A 90 -14.34 -6.02 4.22
C VAL A 90 -14.61 -4.55 3.86
N LEU A 91 -15.79 -4.23 3.32
CA LEU A 91 -16.16 -2.87 2.95
C LEU A 91 -16.85 -2.10 4.09
N GLY A 92 -17.07 -2.71 5.26
CA GLY A 92 -17.80 -2.08 6.35
C GLY A 92 -17.22 -0.74 6.79
N GLU A 93 -15.91 -0.68 7.06
CA GLU A 93 -15.22 0.57 7.43
C GLU A 93 -15.27 1.62 6.30
N PHE A 94 -15.21 1.16 5.04
CA PHE A 94 -15.29 2.03 3.88
C PHE A 94 -16.69 2.62 3.72
N VAL A 95 -17.75 1.84 3.94
CA VAL A 95 -19.14 2.34 3.93
C VAL A 95 -19.37 3.36 5.03
N GLU A 96 -18.86 3.12 6.24
CA GLU A 96 -18.93 4.11 7.31
C GLU A 96 -18.19 5.39 6.94
N HIS A 97 -17.03 5.29 6.28
CA HIS A 97 -16.35 6.46 5.74
C HIS A 97 -17.22 7.19 4.69
N LEU A 98 -17.83 6.48 3.74
CA LEU A 98 -18.72 7.10 2.74
C LEU A 98 -19.90 7.83 3.39
N ARG A 99 -20.49 7.28 4.47
CA ARG A 99 -21.56 7.94 5.23
C ARG A 99 -21.12 9.24 5.91
N THR A 100 -19.85 9.36 6.29
CA THR A 100 -19.31 10.63 6.79
C THR A 100 -19.16 11.69 5.70
N VAL A 101 -18.93 11.27 4.45
CA VAL A 101 -18.73 12.16 3.30
C VAL A 101 -20.06 12.54 2.66
N GLU A 102 -21.00 11.60 2.52
CA GLU A 102 -22.34 11.80 1.96
C GLU A 102 -23.42 11.33 2.95
N PRO A 103 -23.96 12.24 3.79
CA PRO A 103 -24.95 11.91 4.81
C PRO A 103 -26.25 11.30 4.28
N LYS A 104 -26.59 11.47 3.00
CA LYS A 104 -27.77 10.84 2.38
C LYS A 104 -27.67 9.30 2.39
N LEU A 105 -26.46 8.74 2.49
CA LEU A 105 -26.23 7.30 2.60
C LEU A 105 -26.59 6.72 3.98
N ASN A 106 -26.94 7.55 4.96
CA ASN A 106 -27.38 7.08 6.28
C ASN A 106 -28.77 6.42 6.26
N GLU A 107 -29.60 6.75 5.26
CA GLU A 107 -30.94 6.20 5.08
C GLU A 107 -30.95 4.91 4.24
N VAL A 108 -29.81 4.56 3.65
CA VAL A 108 -29.63 3.39 2.77
C VAL A 108 -29.04 2.22 3.56
N GLU A 109 -29.59 1.03 3.36
CA GLU A 109 -29.08 -0.19 3.98
C GLU A 109 -27.65 -0.49 3.50
N THR A 110 -26.77 -0.92 4.42
CA THR A 110 -25.36 -1.21 4.11
C THR A 110 -25.21 -2.24 2.98
N GLN A 111 -26.14 -3.21 2.91
CA GLN A 111 -26.15 -4.21 1.85
C GLN A 111 -26.32 -3.59 0.46
N GLU A 112 -27.28 -2.68 0.32
CA GLU A 112 -27.58 -2.00 -0.95
C GLU A 112 -26.39 -1.13 -1.41
N ILE A 113 -25.71 -0.47 -0.46
CA ILE A 113 -24.48 0.29 -0.74
C ILE A 113 -23.39 -0.64 -1.27
N VAL A 114 -23.12 -1.76 -0.59
CA VAL A 114 -22.06 -2.71 -0.99
C VAL A 114 -22.35 -3.32 -2.36
N GLU A 115 -23.59 -3.72 -2.64
CA GLU A 115 -23.98 -4.23 -3.96
C GLU A 115 -23.75 -3.18 -5.07
N ALA A 116 -24.12 -1.93 -4.83
CA ALA A 116 -23.88 -0.84 -5.77
C ALA A 116 -22.38 -0.57 -5.98
N LEU A 117 -21.57 -0.57 -4.92
CA LEU A 117 -20.12 -0.40 -5.00
C LEU A 117 -19.45 -1.53 -5.80
N LEU A 118 -19.86 -2.77 -5.58
CA LEU A 118 -19.36 -3.92 -6.34
C LEU A 118 -19.72 -3.79 -7.82
N LYS A 119 -20.96 -3.37 -8.12
CA LYS A 119 -21.40 -3.10 -9.48
C LYS A 119 -20.59 -1.99 -10.16
N ILE A 120 -20.33 -0.88 -9.46
CA ILE A 120 -19.48 0.22 -9.95
C ILE A 120 -18.06 -0.29 -10.25
N ASN A 121 -17.51 -1.13 -9.39
CA ASN A 121 -16.16 -1.66 -9.57
C ASN A 121 -16.07 -2.71 -10.71
N SER A 122 -17.12 -3.50 -10.95
CA SER A 122 -17.14 -4.48 -12.05
C SER A 122 -17.50 -3.87 -13.40
N GLU A 123 -18.46 -2.95 -13.41
CA GLU A 123 -19.06 -2.35 -14.60
C GLU A 123 -19.20 -0.82 -14.43
N PRO A 124 -18.07 -0.08 -14.38
CA PRO A 124 -18.14 1.37 -14.36
C PRO A 124 -18.77 1.85 -15.67
N PRO A 125 -19.65 2.86 -15.65
CA PRO A 125 -20.25 3.40 -16.86
C PRO A 125 -19.15 3.89 -17.82
N GLU A 126 -19.30 3.58 -19.11
CA GLU A 126 -18.31 3.96 -20.11
C GLU A 126 -18.15 5.48 -20.15
N PRO A 127 -16.91 6.01 -20.12
CA PRO A 127 -16.69 7.44 -20.23
C PRO A 127 -17.23 7.94 -21.58
N VAL A 128 -17.69 9.19 -21.61
CA VAL A 128 -18.13 9.85 -22.85
C VAL A 128 -17.00 9.72 -23.91
N PRO A 129 -17.30 9.23 -25.13
CA PRO A 129 -16.28 9.00 -26.14
C PRO A 129 -15.44 10.25 -26.38
N CYS A 130 -14.13 10.12 -26.22
CA CYS A 130 -13.18 11.20 -26.43
C CYS A 130 -12.31 10.85 -27.64
N GLU A 131 -12.40 11.67 -28.70
CA GLU A 131 -11.62 11.47 -29.95
C GLU A 131 -10.09 11.41 -29.68
N PHE A 132 -9.63 12.07 -28.62
CA PHE A 132 -8.25 11.99 -28.15
C PHE A 132 -7.84 10.56 -27.78
N GLU A 133 -8.70 9.81 -27.09
CA GLU A 133 -8.41 8.43 -26.67
C GLU A 133 -8.41 7.46 -27.85
N GLU A 134 -9.27 7.68 -28.84
CA GLU A 134 -9.36 6.81 -30.02
C GLU A 134 -8.13 6.93 -30.93
N VAL A 135 -7.59 8.14 -31.08
CA VAL A 135 -6.46 8.40 -31.98
C VAL A 135 -5.11 8.17 -31.31
N LEU A 136 -4.94 8.58 -30.05
CA LEU A 136 -3.63 8.53 -29.39
C LEU A 136 -3.40 7.24 -28.63
N LEU A 137 -4.43 6.61 -28.06
CA LEU A 137 -4.29 5.43 -27.20
C LEU A 137 -4.62 4.12 -27.94
N GLU A 138 -4.51 4.13 -29.27
CA GLU A 138 -4.68 2.95 -30.11
C GLU A 138 -3.58 1.92 -29.81
N LEU A 139 -3.97 0.67 -29.59
CA LEU A 139 -3.06 -0.46 -29.45
C LEU A 139 -2.57 -0.93 -30.81
N CYS A 140 -1.32 -1.39 -30.86
CA CYS A 140 -0.78 -2.16 -31.97
C CYS A 140 -1.53 -3.48 -32.14
N SER A 141 -1.30 -4.14 -33.27
CA SER A 141 -1.85 -5.46 -33.58
C SER A 141 -1.44 -6.57 -32.60
N ASP A 142 -0.43 -6.32 -31.76
CA ASP A 142 0.00 -7.23 -30.69
C ASP A 142 -0.94 -7.19 -29.46
N GLY A 143 -1.87 -6.23 -29.41
CA GLY A 143 -2.82 -6.06 -28.31
C GLY A 143 -2.19 -5.57 -27.00
N VAL A 144 -0.91 -5.22 -27.01
CA VAL A 144 -0.15 -4.83 -25.81
C VAL A 144 0.50 -3.47 -26.03
N THR A 145 1.20 -3.24 -27.14
CA THR A 145 1.97 -2.01 -27.29
C THR A 145 1.07 -0.85 -27.75
N LEU A 146 1.20 0.33 -27.16
CA LEU A 146 0.55 1.52 -27.71
C LEU A 146 1.22 1.93 -29.02
N ARG A 147 0.43 2.11 -30.09
CA ARG A 147 0.92 2.48 -31.43
C ARG A 147 1.77 3.75 -31.44
N ASN A 148 1.40 4.72 -30.60
CA ASN A 148 2.10 5.99 -30.44
C ASN A 148 2.89 6.07 -29.11
N HIS A 149 3.34 4.95 -28.55
CA HIS A 149 3.97 4.84 -27.22
C HIS A 149 4.98 5.96 -26.91
N ASP A 150 5.92 6.24 -27.80
CA ASP A 150 6.95 7.27 -27.57
C ASP A 150 6.38 8.68 -27.51
N LYS A 151 5.38 9.00 -28.34
CA LYS A 151 4.73 10.30 -28.35
C LYS A 151 3.89 10.48 -27.09
N ILE A 152 3.14 9.45 -26.71
CA ILE A 152 2.31 9.45 -25.49
C ILE A 152 3.21 9.64 -24.28
N SER A 153 4.25 8.82 -24.14
CA SER A 153 5.19 8.92 -23.02
C SER A 153 5.85 10.30 -22.95
N ARG A 154 6.17 10.90 -24.11
CA ARG A 154 6.70 12.27 -24.15
C ARG A 154 5.67 13.31 -23.70
N ILE A 155 4.41 13.20 -24.11
CA ILE A 155 3.34 14.10 -23.65
C ILE A 155 3.17 13.96 -22.14
N LEU A 156 3.08 12.72 -21.65
CA LEU A 156 2.90 12.42 -20.22
C LEU A 156 4.09 12.89 -19.37
N SER A 157 5.31 12.89 -19.91
CA SER A 157 6.49 13.40 -19.21
C SER A 157 6.44 14.90 -18.86
N PHE A 158 5.54 15.66 -19.48
CA PHE A 158 5.32 17.08 -19.15
C PHE A 158 4.26 17.31 -18.06
N LEU A 159 3.51 16.26 -17.69
CA LEU A 159 2.45 16.37 -16.70
C LEU A 159 3.03 16.22 -15.29
N ASP A 160 2.44 16.92 -14.33
CA ASP A 160 2.74 16.69 -12.92
C ASP A 160 2.03 15.43 -12.41
N VAL A 161 2.40 15.01 -11.19
CA VAL A 161 1.88 13.78 -10.58
C VAL A 161 0.36 13.83 -10.42
N ASP A 162 -0.18 14.97 -9.97
CA ASP A 162 -1.61 15.11 -9.71
C ASP A 162 -2.41 15.02 -11.03
N THR A 163 -1.89 15.59 -12.13
CA THR A 163 -2.49 15.47 -13.47
C THR A 163 -2.34 14.07 -14.03
N LEU A 164 -1.20 13.38 -13.84
CA LEU A 164 -1.03 11.98 -14.26
C LEU A 164 -2.01 11.05 -13.57
N LEU A 165 -2.21 11.22 -12.26
CA LEU A 165 -3.20 10.46 -11.49
C LEU A 165 -4.61 10.75 -11.99
N SER A 166 -4.96 12.03 -12.14
CA SER A 166 -6.26 12.45 -12.68
C SER A 166 -6.55 11.89 -14.07
N LEU A 167 -5.52 11.81 -14.92
CA LEU A 167 -5.62 11.23 -16.24
C LEU A 167 -5.81 9.71 -16.17
N SER A 168 -5.08 9.02 -15.30
CA SER A 168 -5.23 7.56 -15.13
C SER A 168 -6.62 7.15 -14.66
N LEU A 169 -7.36 8.07 -14.04
CA LEU A 169 -8.74 7.90 -13.59
C LEU A 169 -9.80 8.16 -14.66
N ALA A 170 -9.42 8.73 -15.81
CA ALA A 170 -10.40 9.15 -16.82
C ALA A 170 -11.02 7.96 -17.58
N SER A 171 -10.23 6.92 -17.89
CA SER A 171 -10.69 5.72 -18.59
C SER A 171 -9.71 4.55 -18.43
N LYS A 172 -10.13 3.35 -18.84
CA LYS A 172 -9.25 2.17 -18.93
C LYS A 172 -8.06 2.40 -19.88
N LYS A 173 -8.28 3.15 -20.97
CA LYS A 173 -7.23 3.46 -21.96
C LYS A 173 -6.20 4.43 -21.38
N THR A 174 -6.64 5.49 -20.69
CA THR A 174 -5.73 6.45 -20.08
C THR A 174 -4.99 5.85 -18.89
N PHE A 175 -5.66 4.99 -18.10
CA PHE A 175 -5.01 4.17 -17.08
C PHE A 175 -3.85 3.37 -17.68
N TYR A 176 -4.11 2.64 -18.77
CA TYR A 176 -3.10 1.85 -19.45
C TYR A 176 -1.94 2.73 -19.98
N ALA A 177 -2.25 3.89 -20.55
CA ALA A 177 -1.26 4.83 -21.05
C ALA A 177 -0.33 5.35 -19.94
N VAL A 178 -0.88 5.69 -18.78
CA VAL A 178 -0.10 6.12 -17.61
C VAL A 178 0.73 4.95 -17.08
N LYS A 179 0.15 3.75 -16.95
CA LYS A 179 0.89 2.52 -16.54
C LYS A 179 2.10 2.27 -17.43
N VAL A 180 1.92 2.35 -18.74
CA VAL A 180 2.97 2.15 -19.74
C VAL A 180 4.03 3.25 -19.68
N HIS A 181 3.64 4.51 -19.44
CA HIS A 181 4.58 5.60 -19.22
C HIS A 181 5.43 5.38 -17.96
N LEU A 182 4.81 5.03 -16.83
CA LEU A 182 5.54 4.73 -15.59
C LEU A 182 6.49 3.53 -15.74
N ASN A 183 6.09 2.49 -16.49
CA ASN A 183 6.98 1.39 -16.84
C ASN A 183 8.22 1.85 -17.61
N LYS A 184 8.04 2.78 -18.55
CA LYS A 184 9.15 3.36 -19.31
C LYS A 184 10.08 4.16 -18.40
N GLU A 185 9.53 5.00 -17.51
CA GLU A 185 10.33 5.76 -16.54
C GLU A 185 11.13 4.83 -15.63
N LEU A 186 10.50 3.77 -15.08
CA LEU A 186 11.20 2.75 -14.29
C LEU A 186 12.31 2.06 -15.08
N TYR A 187 12.05 1.65 -16.32
CA TYR A 187 13.03 0.98 -17.18
C TYR A 187 14.28 1.84 -17.44
N HIS A 188 14.14 3.16 -17.47
CA HIS A 188 15.26 4.09 -17.68
C HIS A 188 16.04 4.45 -16.40
N LEU A 189 15.63 3.94 -15.24
CA LEU A 189 16.34 4.16 -13.99
C LEU A 189 17.73 3.48 -14.00
N PRO A 190 18.71 4.03 -13.27
CA PRO A 190 20.11 3.56 -13.33
C PRO A 190 20.27 2.07 -13.03
N PHE A 191 19.50 1.51 -12.08
CA PHE A 191 19.60 0.11 -11.69
C PHE A 191 19.13 -0.90 -12.76
N ASN A 192 18.51 -0.43 -13.83
CA ASN A 192 18.12 -1.26 -14.99
C ASN A 192 19.15 -1.25 -16.13
N LYS A 193 20.22 -0.44 -16.04
CA LYS A 193 21.22 -0.31 -17.12
C LYS A 193 22.25 -1.43 -17.12
N ASP A 194 22.52 -2.02 -15.96
CA ASP A 194 23.49 -3.10 -15.82
C ASP A 194 22.84 -4.49 -16.01
N THR A 195 23.63 -5.47 -16.43
CA THR A 195 23.16 -6.86 -16.51
C THR A 195 22.91 -7.41 -15.11
N ILE A 196 21.64 -7.41 -14.70
CA ILE A 196 21.17 -8.00 -13.45
C ILE A 196 21.35 -9.53 -13.52
N CYS A 197 22.17 -10.07 -12.62
CA CYS A 197 22.45 -11.51 -12.58
C CYS A 197 21.50 -12.30 -11.67
N THR A 198 20.82 -11.67 -10.70
CA THR A 198 19.90 -12.35 -9.76
C THR A 198 18.77 -11.43 -9.27
N ASN A 199 17.64 -12.02 -8.83
CA ASN A 199 16.51 -11.29 -8.23
C ASN A 199 16.92 -10.50 -6.98
N LEU A 200 17.88 -11.00 -6.20
CA LEU A 200 18.37 -10.31 -5.01
C LEU A 200 19.17 -9.05 -5.38
N ILE A 201 20.01 -9.13 -6.41
CA ILE A 201 20.74 -7.96 -6.92
C ILE A 201 19.75 -6.91 -7.41
N PHE A 202 18.76 -7.32 -8.22
CA PHE A 202 17.70 -6.41 -8.67
C PHE A 202 17.00 -5.70 -7.51
N TRP A 203 16.63 -6.46 -6.48
CA TRP A 203 16.00 -5.94 -5.28
C TRP A 203 16.89 -4.93 -4.55
N ILE A 204 18.14 -5.28 -4.30
CA ILE A 204 19.10 -4.42 -3.58
C ILE A 204 19.31 -3.11 -4.35
N GLU A 205 19.54 -3.18 -5.66
CA GLU A 205 19.77 -2.00 -6.49
C GLU A 205 18.53 -1.09 -6.54
N GLY A 206 17.33 -1.67 -6.63
CA GLY A 206 16.08 -0.91 -6.54
C GLY A 206 15.92 -0.22 -5.19
N ILE A 207 16.16 -0.93 -4.08
CA ILE A 207 16.12 -0.35 -2.73
C ILE A 207 17.19 0.74 -2.56
N ASP A 208 18.41 0.52 -3.02
CA ASP A 208 19.48 1.50 -2.93
C ASP A 208 19.18 2.74 -3.78
N PHE A 209 18.50 2.59 -4.91
CA PHE A 209 18.00 3.73 -5.66
C PHE A 209 16.96 4.53 -4.85
N PHE A 210 15.85 3.92 -4.45
CA PHE A 210 14.73 4.63 -3.81
C PHE A 210 15.06 5.17 -2.41
N PHE A 211 15.93 4.49 -1.66
CA PHE A 211 16.16 4.78 -0.24
C PHE A 211 17.53 5.42 0.07
N LYS A 212 18.48 5.38 -0.87
CA LYS A 212 19.81 5.99 -0.68
C LYS A 212 20.19 6.99 -1.78
N SER A 213 19.86 6.73 -3.04
CA SER A 213 20.33 7.53 -4.17
C SER A 213 19.37 8.67 -4.51
N ALA A 214 18.11 8.35 -4.80
CA ALA A 214 17.07 9.31 -5.16
C ALA A 214 16.42 9.97 -3.93
N GLY A 215 16.29 9.21 -2.84
CA GLY A 215 15.73 9.65 -1.58
C GLY A 215 16.68 9.40 -0.41
N THR A 216 16.51 10.16 0.67
CA THR A 216 17.08 9.85 1.97
C THR A 216 15.97 9.93 3.01
N LEU A 217 15.90 8.93 3.87
CA LEU A 217 14.88 8.92 4.92
C LEU A 217 15.36 9.66 6.16
N LYS A 218 14.48 10.49 6.72
CA LYS A 218 14.63 11.15 8.01
C LYS A 218 13.63 10.59 9.01
N PRO A 219 13.96 10.55 10.32
CA PRO A 219 12.99 10.18 11.34
C PRO A 219 11.79 11.11 11.33
N ILE A 220 10.59 10.55 11.58
CA ILE A 220 9.39 11.40 11.73
C ILE A 220 9.52 12.26 12.99
N ASP A 221 8.95 13.46 12.92
CA ASP A 221 8.93 14.38 14.05
C ASP A 221 7.99 13.86 15.15
N ARG A 222 8.57 13.43 16.28
CA ARG A 222 7.81 12.93 17.44
C ARG A 222 7.16 14.03 18.27
N THR A 223 7.48 15.29 18.01
CA THR A 223 6.84 16.42 18.69
C THR A 223 5.43 16.69 18.15
N GLU A 224 5.13 16.25 16.94
CA GLU A 224 3.80 16.41 16.29
C GLU A 224 3.04 15.07 16.21
N TYR A 225 3.67 13.97 16.59
CA TYR A 225 3.12 12.63 16.46
C TYR A 225 2.15 12.29 17.59
N GLN A 226 0.84 12.18 17.26
CA GLN A 226 -0.24 12.05 18.24
C GLN A 226 -0.07 10.89 19.23
N PRO A 227 0.30 9.65 18.82
CA PRO A 227 0.42 8.52 19.75
C PRO A 227 1.42 8.70 20.90
N ILE A 228 2.48 9.51 20.72
CA ILE A 228 3.52 9.71 21.74
C ILE A 228 3.40 11.07 22.45
N LEU A 229 2.61 12.00 21.90
CA LEU A 229 2.54 13.39 22.36
C LEU A 229 2.18 13.52 23.84
N LYS A 230 1.24 12.70 24.33
CA LYS A 230 0.82 12.70 25.74
C LYS A 230 1.97 12.30 26.67
N ASN A 231 2.69 11.23 26.32
CA ASN A 231 3.83 10.74 27.08
C ASN A 231 4.97 11.76 27.06
N PHE A 232 5.22 12.34 25.89
CA PHE A 232 6.22 13.38 25.69
C PHE A 232 5.95 14.64 26.53
N ASN A 233 4.70 15.11 26.57
CA ASN A 233 4.28 16.24 27.41
C ASN A 233 4.40 15.94 28.91
N THR A 234 4.14 14.70 29.31
CA THR A 234 4.28 14.27 30.71
C THR A 234 5.75 14.28 31.14
N VAL A 235 6.66 13.81 30.29
CA VAL A 235 8.10 13.81 30.60
C VAL A 235 8.67 15.24 30.61
N LYS A 236 8.28 16.08 29.65
CA LYS A 236 8.67 17.50 29.61
C LYS A 236 8.21 18.31 30.82
N SER A 237 7.07 17.95 31.43
CA SER A 237 6.59 18.65 32.63
C SER A 237 7.32 18.22 33.92
N MET A 238 7.89 17.01 33.92
CA MET A 238 8.63 16.47 35.06
C MET A 238 10.11 16.82 35.04
N PHE A 239 10.73 16.90 33.86
CA PHE A 239 12.17 17.14 33.73
C PHE A 239 12.47 18.13 32.59
N PRO A 240 13.44 19.05 32.75
CA PRO A 240 13.97 19.80 31.63
C PRO A 240 14.63 18.83 30.65
N VAL A 241 14.24 18.88 29.38
CA VAL A 241 14.79 18.00 28.34
C VAL A 241 15.82 18.78 27.52
N PRO A 242 17.13 18.52 27.68
CA PRO A 242 18.16 19.03 26.77
C PRO A 242 17.91 18.54 25.34
N ASN A 243 18.33 19.32 24.34
CA ASN A 243 18.25 18.87 22.94
C ASN A 243 19.08 17.60 22.69
N ASP A 244 20.17 17.41 23.44
CA ASP A 244 21.06 16.24 23.32
C ASP A 244 20.46 14.96 23.93
N SER A 245 19.37 15.07 24.69
CA SER A 245 18.66 13.94 25.31
C SER A 245 17.77 13.18 24.32
N MET A 246 17.53 13.74 23.14
CA MET A 246 16.71 13.12 22.10
C MET A 246 17.59 12.51 21.01
N SER A 247 17.47 11.20 20.81
CA SER A 247 18.12 10.49 19.72
C SER A 247 17.08 9.87 18.80
N SER A 248 17.23 10.12 17.50
CA SER A 248 16.30 9.61 16.49
C SER A 248 17.06 9.11 15.27
N HIS A 249 16.73 7.90 14.80
CA HIS A 249 17.39 7.24 13.70
C HIS A 249 16.38 6.57 12.78
N VAL A 250 16.59 6.67 11.47
CA VAL A 250 15.90 5.83 10.49
C VAL A 250 16.93 4.97 9.78
N ILE A 251 16.64 3.68 9.72
CA ILE A 251 17.51 2.67 9.13
C ILE A 251 16.68 1.83 8.19
N VAL A 252 17.25 1.58 7.00
CA VAL A 252 16.66 0.70 6.00
C VAL A 252 17.49 -0.57 5.97
N THR A 253 16.84 -1.71 6.23
CA THR A 253 17.48 -3.03 6.18
C THR A 253 16.65 -3.98 5.32
N ILE A 254 17.33 -4.96 4.71
CA ILE A 254 16.74 -6.07 3.96
C ILE A 254 16.74 -7.38 4.77
N ASP A 255 16.98 -7.29 6.08
CA ASP A 255 16.94 -8.41 7.00
C ASP A 255 15.52 -8.89 7.32
N CYS A 256 15.39 -10.18 7.62
CA CYS A 256 14.16 -10.75 8.18
C CYS A 256 14.02 -10.36 9.67
N LEU A 257 13.43 -9.20 9.92
CA LEU A 257 13.09 -8.75 11.27
C LEU A 257 11.68 -9.21 11.65
N LYS A 258 11.59 -10.13 12.61
CA LYS A 258 10.27 -10.52 13.14
C LYS A 258 9.72 -9.41 14.04
N PRO A 259 8.40 -9.13 14.03
CA PRO A 259 7.81 -8.04 14.80
C PRO A 259 8.17 -8.06 16.29
N HIS A 260 8.23 -9.25 16.91
CA HIS A 260 8.61 -9.40 18.31
C HIS A 260 10.02 -8.93 18.66
N TYR A 261 10.91 -8.78 17.67
CA TYR A 261 12.25 -8.27 17.90
C TYR A 261 12.27 -6.76 18.12
N ILE A 262 11.19 -6.02 17.82
CA ILE A 262 11.15 -4.56 17.98
C ILE A 262 11.49 -4.11 19.40
N VAL A 263 11.25 -4.94 20.41
CA VAL A 263 11.57 -4.67 21.82
C VAL A 263 13.07 -4.86 22.11
N TYR A 264 13.68 -5.87 21.50
CA TYR A 264 15.03 -6.35 21.85
C TYR A 264 16.16 -5.79 20.99
N CYS A 265 15.85 -5.17 19.86
CA CYS A 265 16.90 -4.71 18.95
C CYS A 265 17.57 -3.42 19.41
N ASN A 266 18.78 -3.22 18.92
CA ASN A 266 19.57 -2.02 19.18
C ASN A 266 18.87 -0.79 18.59
N HIS A 267 18.87 0.31 19.35
CA HIS A 267 18.36 1.61 18.93
C HIS A 267 19.01 2.11 17.63
N SER A 268 20.32 1.92 17.46
CA SER A 268 21.07 2.43 16.33
C SER A 268 21.28 1.43 15.19
N ASN A 269 20.89 0.16 15.38
CA ASN A 269 21.16 -0.88 14.39
C ASN A 269 20.22 -2.08 14.55
N PRO A 270 18.96 -1.99 14.06
CA PRO A 270 18.01 -3.08 14.12
C PRO A 270 18.38 -4.13 13.06
N MET A 271 19.15 -5.14 13.46
CA MET A 271 19.39 -6.34 12.66
C MET A 271 19.05 -7.58 13.47
N SER A 272 18.64 -8.67 12.82
CA SER A 272 18.21 -9.90 13.49
C SER A 272 19.22 -10.42 14.51
N HIS A 273 20.52 -10.32 14.22
CA HIS A 273 21.62 -10.75 15.09
C HIS A 273 21.97 -9.76 16.21
N THR A 274 21.45 -8.54 16.18
CA THR A 274 21.63 -7.53 17.24
C THR A 274 20.57 -7.61 18.33
N CYS A 275 19.51 -8.39 18.10
CA CYS A 275 18.40 -8.49 19.03
C CYS A 275 18.76 -9.52 20.11
N SER A 276 18.91 -9.04 21.35
CA SER A 276 19.28 -9.91 22.48
C SER A 276 18.06 -10.73 22.91
N SER A 277 18.03 -12.03 22.61
CA SER A 277 16.97 -12.91 23.15
C SER A 277 17.19 -13.09 24.66
N SER A 278 16.41 -12.42 25.50
CA SER A 278 16.35 -12.76 26.92
C SER A 278 15.59 -14.09 27.08
N LYS A 279 16.30 -15.21 27.19
CA LYS A 279 15.70 -16.47 27.63
C LYS A 279 15.49 -16.40 29.15
N TYR A 280 14.24 -16.39 29.61
CA TYR A 280 13.93 -16.63 31.01
C TYR A 280 13.37 -18.05 31.17
N HIS A 281 13.97 -18.82 32.08
CA HIS A 281 13.47 -20.13 32.49
C HIS A 281 12.43 -19.94 33.61
N LEU A 282 11.15 -20.14 33.30
CA LEU A 282 10.18 -20.58 34.31
C LEU A 282 9.89 -22.05 34.06
N ALA A 283 9.75 -22.81 35.14
CA ALA A 283 9.66 -24.27 35.18
C ALA A 283 8.85 -24.89 34.01
N ASN A 284 9.50 -25.79 33.28
CA ASN A 284 8.92 -26.78 32.34
C ASN A 284 7.99 -26.27 31.22
N SER A 285 8.09 -25.02 30.78
CA SER A 285 7.48 -24.58 29.51
C SER A 285 8.22 -23.39 28.92
N ILE A 286 8.67 -23.51 27.66
CA ILE A 286 9.26 -22.40 26.90
C ILE A 286 8.11 -21.52 26.41
N TYR A 287 7.77 -20.49 27.17
CA TYR A 287 6.90 -19.41 26.69
C TYR A 287 7.78 -18.29 26.14
N ILE A 288 7.66 -17.99 24.85
CA ILE A 288 8.22 -16.79 24.23
C ILE A 288 7.20 -15.68 24.45
N ALA A 289 7.30 -14.96 25.57
CA ALA A 289 6.43 -13.83 25.86
C ALA A 289 6.77 -12.67 24.91
N LEU A 290 5.81 -12.28 24.08
CA LEU A 290 5.74 -11.00 23.38
C LEU A 290 5.38 -9.93 24.42
N ASP A 291 6.35 -9.51 25.24
CA ASP A 291 6.21 -8.56 26.35
C ASP A 291 5.24 -8.92 27.47
N TRP A 292 5.60 -8.56 28.70
CA TRP A 292 4.74 -8.66 29.88
C TRP A 292 3.67 -7.53 29.88
N ASP A 293 3.83 -6.48 29.05
CA ASP A 293 3.04 -5.24 29.09
C ASP A 293 2.31 -4.88 27.77
N ASN A 294 2.27 -5.74 26.73
CA ASN A 294 1.48 -5.51 25.49
C ASN A 294 1.74 -4.17 24.74
N ASN A 295 2.89 -3.52 24.92
CA ASN A 295 3.15 -2.17 24.40
C ASN A 295 3.52 -2.12 22.89
N ALA A 296 3.67 -3.27 22.24
CA ALA A 296 3.93 -3.37 20.81
C ALA A 296 2.67 -3.76 20.04
N THR A 297 2.24 -2.93 19.11
CA THR A 297 1.11 -3.19 18.21
C THR A 297 1.63 -3.55 16.83
N THR A 298 0.92 -4.44 16.12
CA THR A 298 1.25 -4.83 14.74
C THR A 298 -0.01 -4.82 13.90
N LYS A 299 0.02 -4.08 12.80
CA LYS A 299 -1.07 -3.95 11.82
C LYS A 299 -0.58 -4.42 10.45
N ILE A 300 -1.37 -5.22 9.74
CA ILE A 300 -1.16 -5.47 8.31
C ILE A 300 -1.65 -4.22 7.57
N ILE A 301 -0.84 -3.70 6.66
CA ILE A 301 -1.13 -2.45 5.96
C ILE A 301 -1.21 -2.70 4.44
N THR A 302 -1.73 -1.75 3.69
CA THR A 302 -1.74 -1.77 2.23
C THR A 302 -0.43 -1.23 1.64
N CYS A 303 -0.22 -1.44 0.33
CA CYS A 303 0.89 -0.80 -0.39
C CYS A 303 0.80 0.74 -0.30
N SER A 304 -0.40 1.30 -0.43
CA SER A 304 -0.66 2.75 -0.32
C SER A 304 -0.32 3.30 1.07
N GLU A 305 -0.66 2.57 2.14
CA GLU A 305 -0.24 2.90 3.51
C GLU A 305 1.29 2.82 3.67
N PHE A 306 1.94 1.80 3.10
CA PHE A 306 3.41 1.68 3.10
C PHE A 306 4.08 2.88 2.40
N ILE A 307 3.57 3.29 1.24
CA ILE A 307 4.08 4.45 0.49
C ILE A 307 3.84 5.75 1.27
N SER A 308 2.75 5.84 2.02
CA SER A 308 2.47 6.99 2.89
C SER A 308 3.48 7.10 4.03
N GLU A 309 3.82 5.98 4.68
CA GLU A 309 4.89 5.93 5.70
C GLU A 309 6.27 6.28 5.10
N TYR A 310 6.56 5.82 3.87
CA TYR A 310 7.77 6.22 3.14
C TYR A 310 7.79 7.73 2.88
N LYS A 311 6.68 8.31 2.37
CA LYS A 311 6.54 9.73 2.06
C LYS A 311 6.77 10.63 3.28
N GLN A 312 6.26 10.24 4.44
CA GLN A 312 6.43 11.00 5.69
C GLN A 312 7.90 11.17 6.10
N ARG A 313 8.77 10.25 5.68
CA ARG A 313 10.21 10.23 6.01
C ARG A 313 11.08 10.72 4.86
N LEU A 314 10.52 10.87 3.66
CA LEU A 314 11.27 11.09 2.44
C LEU A 314 11.80 12.52 2.34
N GLN A 315 13.12 12.63 2.18
CA GLN A 315 13.77 13.82 1.62
C GLN A 315 14.35 13.46 0.25
N VAL A 316 13.86 14.09 -0.81
CA VAL A 316 14.37 13.88 -2.17
C VAL A 316 15.75 14.51 -2.30
N ARG A 317 16.67 13.81 -2.96
CA ARG A 317 17.97 14.36 -3.36
C ARG A 317 17.84 15.03 -4.72
N ASP A 318 18.15 16.32 -4.74
CA ASP A 318 18.25 17.12 -5.97
C ASP A 318 19.64 16.91 -6.59
N ASP A 319 19.87 15.71 -7.10
CA ASP A 319 21.09 15.35 -7.82
C ASP A 319 20.76 14.89 -9.24
N GLN A 320 21.07 15.75 -10.21
CA GLN A 320 20.83 15.49 -11.63
C GLN A 320 21.57 14.26 -12.16
N LEU A 321 22.61 13.77 -11.48
CA LEU A 321 23.34 12.55 -11.89
C LEU A 321 22.59 11.27 -11.52
N VAL A 322 21.72 11.32 -10.51
CA VAL A 322 20.88 10.19 -10.10
C VAL A 322 19.76 9.96 -11.12
N TRP A 323 19.34 11.02 -11.80
CA TRP A 323 18.17 11.02 -12.67
C TRP A 323 18.57 11.03 -14.14
N SER A 324 18.19 9.99 -14.87
CA SER A 324 18.47 9.87 -16.31
C SER A 324 17.62 10.81 -17.19
N PHE A 325 16.77 11.66 -16.62
CA PHE A 325 15.76 12.46 -17.32
C PHE A 325 15.49 13.81 -16.63
N ASN A 326 14.58 14.61 -17.21
CA ASN A 326 14.37 16.03 -16.88
C ASN A 326 14.10 16.26 -15.36
N PRO A 327 14.94 17.03 -14.65
CA PRO A 327 14.86 17.21 -13.20
C PRO A 327 13.63 18.02 -12.73
N ASN A 328 13.00 18.78 -13.63
CA ASN A 328 11.95 19.74 -13.24
C ASN A 328 10.68 19.10 -12.63
N ASN A 329 10.43 17.81 -12.89
CA ASN A 329 9.26 17.10 -12.38
C ASN A 329 9.59 16.16 -11.20
N ILE A 330 10.84 16.19 -10.72
CA ILE A 330 11.32 15.27 -9.70
C ILE A 330 11.03 15.85 -8.33
N ASN A 331 10.00 15.32 -7.69
CA ASN A 331 9.58 15.70 -6.35
C ASN A 331 9.21 14.46 -5.52
N SER A 332 8.87 14.67 -4.25
CA SER A 332 8.53 13.57 -3.35
C SER A 332 7.32 12.77 -3.82
N LYS A 333 6.30 13.43 -4.41
CA LYS A 333 5.13 12.76 -4.96
C LYS A 333 5.51 11.84 -6.13
N PHE A 334 6.39 12.30 -7.01
CA PHE A 334 6.80 11.53 -8.19
C PHE A 334 7.63 10.31 -7.79
N LEU A 335 8.55 10.47 -6.83
CA LEU A 335 9.33 9.36 -6.29
C LEU A 335 8.43 8.32 -5.58
N CYS A 336 7.42 8.77 -4.83
CA CYS A 336 6.42 7.88 -4.23
C CYS A 336 5.58 7.15 -5.29
N LEU A 337 5.16 7.83 -6.36
CA LEU A 337 4.42 7.23 -7.47
C LEU A 337 5.23 6.13 -8.16
N LEU A 338 6.51 6.40 -8.46
CA LEU A 338 7.41 5.42 -9.06
C LEU A 338 7.66 4.23 -8.13
N LEU A 339 7.89 4.46 -6.83
CA LEU A 339 8.08 3.36 -5.88
C LEU A 339 6.82 2.51 -5.75
N LYS A 340 5.63 3.13 -5.68
CA LYS A 340 4.34 2.42 -5.66
C LYS A 340 4.21 1.52 -6.88
N HIS A 341 4.42 2.09 -8.06
CA HIS A 341 4.31 1.39 -9.34
C HIS A 341 5.32 0.24 -9.47
N TYR A 342 6.55 0.45 -8.97
CA TYR A 342 7.58 -0.60 -8.90
C TYR A 342 7.16 -1.76 -8.00
N LEU A 343 6.66 -1.48 -6.79
CA LEU A 343 6.19 -2.50 -5.85
C LEU A 343 4.94 -3.22 -6.36
N GLU A 344 4.01 -2.52 -7.02
CA GLU A 344 2.83 -3.11 -7.66
C GLU A 344 3.21 -4.04 -8.80
N THR A 345 4.20 -3.66 -9.62
CA THR A 345 4.70 -4.53 -10.70
C THR A 345 5.34 -5.80 -10.15
N LEU A 346 6.12 -5.69 -9.06
CA LEU A 346 6.64 -6.87 -8.35
C LEU A 346 5.51 -7.70 -7.75
N THR A 347 4.48 -7.04 -7.23
CA THR A 347 3.31 -7.69 -6.62
C THR A 347 2.55 -8.53 -7.64
N GLU A 348 2.22 -7.95 -8.80
CA GLU A 348 1.59 -8.65 -9.93
C GLU A 348 2.41 -9.89 -10.32
N CYS A 349 3.73 -9.74 -10.46
CA CYS A 349 4.63 -10.83 -10.82
C CYS A 349 4.60 -11.97 -9.78
N ILE A 350 4.74 -11.65 -8.49
CA ILE A 350 4.76 -12.64 -7.41
C ILE A 350 3.41 -13.35 -7.29
N LEU A 351 2.29 -12.63 -7.39
CA LEU A 351 0.95 -13.21 -7.29
C LEU A 351 0.61 -14.13 -8.48
N ASN A 352 1.02 -13.77 -9.70
CA ASN A 352 0.91 -14.63 -10.88
C ASN A 352 1.67 -15.97 -10.72
N HIS A 353 2.61 -15.99 -9.80
CA HIS A 353 3.48 -17.11 -9.48
C HIS A 353 3.20 -17.68 -8.06
N ASP A 354 1.95 -17.63 -7.60
CA ASP A 354 1.49 -18.23 -6.34
C ASP A 354 2.30 -17.78 -5.10
N GLY A 355 2.93 -16.62 -5.16
CA GLY A 355 3.68 -16.04 -4.06
C GLY A 355 2.81 -15.30 -3.04
N GLN A 356 3.43 -14.86 -1.95
CA GLN A 356 2.82 -14.13 -0.85
C GLN A 356 3.48 -12.79 -0.65
N ILE A 357 2.67 -11.78 -0.37
CA ILE A 357 3.10 -10.41 -0.16
C ILE A 357 2.45 -9.93 1.12
N GLU A 358 3.24 -9.32 1.99
CA GLU A 358 2.75 -8.80 3.25
C GLU A 358 3.44 -7.47 3.55
N TYR A 359 2.64 -6.43 3.71
CA TYR A 359 3.08 -5.17 4.27
C TYR A 359 2.61 -5.11 5.72
N ARG A 360 3.49 -4.66 6.61
CA ARG A 360 3.22 -4.62 8.05
C ARG A 360 3.76 -3.33 8.65
N ARG A 361 3.00 -2.77 9.59
CA ARG A 361 3.45 -1.72 10.49
C ARG A 361 3.47 -2.26 11.92
N THR A 362 4.63 -2.23 12.56
CA THR A 362 4.79 -2.57 13.97
C THR A 362 5.24 -1.33 14.74
N GLU A 363 4.57 -1.02 15.83
CA GLU A 363 4.82 0.16 16.64
C GLU A 363 4.98 -0.23 18.10
N LEU A 364 6.02 0.27 18.76
CA LEU A 364 6.29 0.07 20.18
C LEU A 364 6.40 1.43 20.86
N ILE A 365 5.57 1.67 21.87
CA ILE A 365 5.68 2.84 22.74
C ILE A 365 5.97 2.35 24.16
N SER A 366 7.15 2.64 24.67
CA SER A 366 7.54 2.35 26.04
C SER A 366 7.88 3.64 26.76
N SER A 367 7.22 3.89 27.89
CA SER A 367 7.43 5.07 28.71
C SER A 367 7.85 4.62 30.10
N ALA A 368 9.10 4.85 30.46
CA ALA A 368 9.60 4.68 31.81
C ALA A 368 9.56 6.02 32.55
N LYS A 369 9.74 6.00 33.89
CA LYS A 369 9.75 7.22 34.72
C LYS A 369 10.77 8.29 34.28
N HIS A 370 11.83 7.88 33.58
CA HIS A 370 12.97 8.73 33.19
C HIS A 370 13.30 8.63 31.69
N GLY A 371 12.34 8.21 30.86
CA GLY A 371 12.62 8.11 29.43
C GLY A 371 11.48 7.58 28.59
N ILE A 372 11.57 7.82 27.29
CA ILE A 372 10.61 7.35 26.30
C ILE A 372 11.37 6.63 25.20
N VAL A 373 10.93 5.43 24.87
CA VAL A 373 11.37 4.70 23.68
C VAL A 373 10.16 4.55 22.77
N HIS A 374 10.30 4.98 21.52
CA HIS A 374 9.28 4.80 20.50
C HIS A 374 9.91 4.27 19.24
N ARG A 375 9.39 3.16 18.73
CA ARG A 375 9.91 2.49 17.54
C ARG A 375 8.76 2.22 16.58
N ILE A 376 8.96 2.54 15.31
CA ILE A 376 8.04 2.22 14.23
C ILE A 376 8.82 1.43 13.19
N TRP A 377 8.39 0.22 12.91
CA TRP A 377 8.90 -0.61 11.83
C TRP A 377 7.84 -0.70 10.74
N VAL A 378 8.21 -0.33 9.53
CA VAL A 378 7.37 -0.49 8.35
C VAL A 378 8.05 -1.51 7.45
N GLN A 379 7.39 -2.63 7.24
CA GLN A 379 8.00 -3.85 6.70
C GLN A 379 7.27 -4.32 5.45
N LEU A 380 8.05 -4.91 4.54
CA LEU A 380 7.58 -5.59 3.35
C LEU A 380 8.25 -6.99 3.30
N SER A 381 7.45 -8.01 3.10
CA SER A 381 7.87 -9.39 2.87
C SER A 381 7.31 -9.86 1.53
N LEU A 382 8.19 -10.26 0.62
CA LEU A 382 7.87 -10.83 -0.68
C LEU A 382 8.34 -12.29 -0.70
N LYS A 383 7.45 -13.25 -0.87
CA LYS A 383 7.76 -14.69 -0.88
C LYS A 383 7.21 -15.34 -2.14
N TRP A 384 7.93 -16.27 -2.75
CA TRP A 384 7.41 -17.05 -3.87
C TRP A 384 7.99 -18.47 -3.87
N ASP A 385 7.25 -19.42 -4.43
CA ASP A 385 7.63 -20.85 -4.38
C ASP A 385 8.43 -21.32 -5.60
N PHE A 386 8.68 -20.46 -6.59
CA PHE A 386 9.45 -20.80 -7.78
C PHE A 386 10.95 -20.94 -7.49
N ARG A 387 11.48 -22.14 -7.69
CA ARG A 387 12.91 -22.46 -7.54
C ARG A 387 13.59 -22.39 -8.91
N PHE A 388 14.35 -21.33 -9.16
CA PHE A 388 15.28 -21.27 -10.30
C PHE A 388 16.72 -21.27 -9.79
N GLY A 389 17.54 -22.15 -10.34
CA GLY A 389 18.98 -22.24 -10.02
C GLY A 389 19.30 -23.06 -8.76
N PRO A 390 20.60 -23.23 -8.46
CA PRO A 390 21.09 -24.05 -7.36
C PRO A 390 20.83 -23.45 -5.97
N ASP A 391 20.74 -22.12 -5.85
CA ASP A 391 20.49 -21.37 -4.60
C ASP A 391 19.31 -20.40 -4.77
N PRO A 392 18.06 -20.89 -4.82
CA PRO A 392 16.90 -20.04 -5.08
C PRO A 392 16.60 -19.16 -3.86
N GLN A 393 16.85 -17.85 -3.99
CA GLN A 393 16.36 -16.85 -3.04
C GLN A 393 14.88 -16.62 -3.29
N ASN A 394 14.04 -17.23 -2.45
CA ASN A 394 12.59 -17.23 -2.59
C ASN A 394 11.89 -16.21 -1.69
N THR A 395 12.68 -15.34 -1.07
CA THR A 395 12.14 -14.33 -0.17
C THR A 395 12.97 -13.06 -0.20
N LEU A 396 12.29 -11.92 -0.28
CA LEU A 396 12.88 -10.59 -0.12
C LEU A 396 12.21 -9.90 1.05
N TYR A 397 13.01 -9.16 1.80
CA TYR A 397 12.55 -8.37 2.92
C TYR A 397 13.02 -6.93 2.74
N LEU A 398 12.23 -6.02 3.32
CA LEU A 398 12.59 -4.63 3.53
C LEU A 398 11.96 -4.19 4.84
N THR A 399 12.73 -3.50 5.67
CA THR A 399 12.25 -2.85 6.88
C THR A 399 12.79 -1.44 6.94
N ILE A 400 11.89 -0.47 7.06
CA ILE A 400 12.18 0.90 7.48
C ILE A 400 11.99 0.93 8.99
N ALA A 401 13.08 1.01 9.73
CA ALA A 401 13.07 1.09 11.18
C ALA A 401 13.33 2.53 11.63
N ASP A 402 12.29 3.17 12.18
CA ASP A 402 12.33 4.52 12.73
C ASP A 402 12.31 4.43 14.26
N HIS A 403 13.45 4.75 14.86
CA HIS A 403 13.68 4.63 16.29
C HIS A 403 13.87 5.99 16.92
N PHE A 404 13.12 6.27 17.98
CA PHE A 404 13.22 7.44 18.82
C PHE A 404 13.47 7.02 20.27
N ARG A 405 14.40 7.74 20.93
CA ARG A 405 14.69 7.57 22.35
C ARG A 405 14.92 8.94 22.98
N LEU A 406 14.27 9.14 24.12
CA LEU A 406 14.46 10.27 25.01
C LEU A 406 14.99 9.75 26.34
N ASP A 407 16.19 10.19 26.72
CA ASP A 407 16.81 9.93 28.03
C ASP A 407 16.83 11.22 28.85
N THR A 408 16.13 11.27 30.00
CA THR A 408 16.11 12.46 30.88
C THR A 408 17.15 12.41 31.98
#